data_AF-A0A517P282-F1
#
_entry.id   AF-A0A517P282-F1
#
_cell.length_a   1.000
_cell.length_b   1.000
_cell.length_c   1.000
_cell.angle_alpha   90.00
_cell.angle_beta   90.00
_cell.angle_gamma   90.00
#
_symmetry.space_group_name_H-M   'P 1'
#
loop_
_entity.id
_entity.type
_entity.pdbx_description
1 polymer ?
#
loop_
_entity_poly.entity_id
_entity_poly.type
_entity_poly.pdbx_seq_one_letter_code
_entity_poly.pdbx_strand_id
1 'polypeptide(L)'
;MAHFPKPFYKKARGLWYVQIDRKQINLGPDRDEAFRQYHQMMSQPRAEHVSPESVVAIIDSFLDWVHKNRAPDTFEWYRHRLQRFVTQYPEITVSQLRPFHVEQWVGQYDLAVTTKHNYFRSIKTCLKWAVKQGYIQSSPLKDMEVPSPERREVFIPPDEFNAMLVHVPDGPVRDLLVTTYHTGCRPQESLRLMDRYVELGQARWVFPQNKSKGKRAPRVVYLDDQALAITKRLLAESNGGELFRNTRGNPWTKDSINCAVDRVRIRMGKAALKSAGKEPTDDEIAKRIKRLKKTRRTKGVERVKTAAELRCEAKQKLFRKMAYAAAPRYSLYSLRHSWATNALKSGVDALTVALLMGHRDPAMLARVYQHLSHSPDHMLEQAIRATDN
;
A
#
# COMPACT_ATOMS: atom_id res chain seq x y z
N MET A 1 -0.55 -5.95 -27.76
CA MET A 1 -1.32 -6.96 -28.53
C MET A 1 -0.45 -8.20 -28.60
N ALA A 2 -1.00 -9.38 -28.31
CA ALA A 2 -0.25 -10.62 -28.48
C ALA A 2 0.17 -10.77 -29.94
N HIS A 3 1.46 -10.94 -30.20
CA HIS A 3 1.99 -11.12 -31.55
C HIS A 3 1.92 -12.61 -31.90
N PHE A 4 0.87 -13.03 -32.59
CA PHE A 4 0.75 -14.40 -33.08
C PHE A 4 1.66 -14.62 -34.29
N PRO A 5 2.53 -15.64 -34.28
CA PRO A 5 3.40 -15.93 -35.42
C PRO A 5 2.57 -16.35 -36.63
N LYS A 6 2.73 -15.67 -37.77
CA LYS A 6 1.97 -15.95 -38.99
C LYS A 6 2.70 -16.97 -39.87
N PRO A 7 2.01 -17.94 -40.50
CA PRO A 7 2.57 -18.75 -41.56
C PRO A 7 3.11 -17.88 -42.71
N PHE A 8 4.23 -18.26 -43.30
CA PHE A 8 4.86 -17.60 -44.43
C PHE A 8 5.41 -18.61 -45.45
N TYR A 9 5.42 -18.24 -46.73
CA TYR A 9 5.85 -19.11 -47.83
C TYR A 9 7.33 -18.91 -48.16
N LYS A 10 8.09 -20.00 -48.22
CA LYS A 10 9.50 -19.97 -48.65
C LYS A 10 9.63 -20.39 -50.10
N LYS A 11 9.75 -19.42 -51.00
CA LYS A 11 9.89 -19.62 -52.46
C LYS A 11 11.00 -20.62 -52.83
N ALA A 12 12.16 -20.55 -52.16
CA ALA A 12 13.30 -21.43 -52.44
C ALA A 12 13.05 -22.93 -52.15
N ARG A 13 12.01 -23.26 -51.36
CA ARG A 13 11.70 -24.65 -50.99
C ARG A 13 10.30 -25.09 -51.42
N GLY A 14 9.49 -24.20 -51.99
CA GLY A 14 8.12 -24.52 -52.41
C GLY A 14 7.17 -24.90 -51.26
N LEU A 15 7.42 -24.44 -50.03
CA LEU A 15 6.72 -24.91 -48.82
C LEU A 15 6.36 -23.75 -47.88
N TRP A 16 5.27 -23.92 -47.15
CA TRP A 16 4.81 -23.04 -46.07
C TRP A 16 5.49 -23.38 -44.74
N TYR A 17 5.80 -22.35 -43.95
CA TYR A 17 6.41 -22.48 -42.62
C TYR A 17 5.75 -21.55 -41.61
N VAL A 18 5.86 -21.84 -40.32
CA VAL A 18 5.59 -20.90 -39.22
C VAL A 18 6.76 -20.88 -38.24
N GLN A 19 7.04 -19.71 -37.66
CA GLN A 19 8.12 -19.56 -36.68
C GLN A 19 7.56 -19.50 -35.26
N ILE A 20 7.84 -20.52 -34.46
CA ILE A 20 7.38 -20.65 -33.07
C ILE A 20 8.62 -20.98 -32.20
N ASP A 21 8.82 -20.27 -31.08
CA ASP A 21 9.96 -20.42 -30.17
C ASP A 21 11.33 -20.48 -30.88
N ARG A 22 11.52 -19.59 -31.87
CA ARG A 22 12.73 -19.50 -32.71
C ARG A 22 13.02 -20.75 -33.56
N LYS A 23 12.09 -21.71 -33.67
CA LYS A 23 12.14 -22.84 -34.61
C LYS A 23 11.16 -22.62 -35.76
N GLN A 24 11.56 -23.04 -36.95
CA GLN A 24 10.70 -22.99 -38.15
C GLN A 24 10.10 -24.37 -38.40
N ILE A 25 8.77 -24.43 -38.35
CA ILE A 25 7.99 -25.65 -38.54
C ILE A 25 7.46 -25.64 -39.97
N ASN A 26 7.69 -26.73 -40.72
CA ASN A 26 7.17 -26.93 -42.07
C ASN A 26 5.67 -27.31 -41.99
N LEU A 27 4.83 -26.64 -42.76
CA LEU A 27 3.38 -26.83 -42.81
C LEU A 27 2.90 -27.43 -44.15
N GLY A 28 3.83 -27.78 -45.04
CA GLY A 28 3.54 -28.43 -46.32
C GLY A 28 3.44 -27.46 -47.53
N PRO A 29 3.23 -28.01 -48.73
CA PRO A 29 3.22 -27.23 -49.98
C PRO A 29 1.88 -26.51 -50.24
N ASP A 30 0.77 -27.09 -49.78
CA ASP A 30 -0.57 -26.56 -50.00
C ASP A 30 -0.91 -25.47 -48.97
N ARG A 31 -1.45 -24.34 -49.45
CA ARG A 31 -1.73 -23.18 -48.61
C ARG A 31 -2.87 -23.44 -47.63
N ASP A 32 -3.96 -24.02 -48.10
CA ASP A 32 -5.16 -24.15 -47.27
C ASP A 32 -4.95 -25.22 -46.19
N GLU A 33 -4.24 -26.30 -46.53
CA GLU A 33 -3.80 -27.30 -45.57
C GLU A 33 -2.79 -26.75 -44.56
N ALA A 34 -1.83 -25.93 -44.99
CA ALA A 34 -0.86 -25.30 -44.08
C ALA A 34 -1.54 -24.39 -43.04
N PHE A 35 -2.57 -23.63 -43.46
CA PHE A 35 -3.34 -22.78 -42.53
C PHE A 35 -4.26 -23.61 -41.63
N ARG A 36 -4.81 -24.74 -42.10
CA ARG A 36 -5.54 -25.70 -41.24
C ARG A 36 -4.62 -26.28 -40.17
N GLN A 37 -3.42 -26.74 -40.53
CA GLN A 37 -2.43 -27.25 -39.59
C GLN A 37 -1.96 -26.19 -38.59
N TYR A 38 -1.75 -24.96 -39.05
CA TYR A 38 -1.44 -23.83 -38.16
C TYR A 38 -2.57 -23.57 -37.15
N HIS A 39 -3.83 -23.50 -37.59
CA HIS A 39 -4.96 -23.30 -36.69
C HIS A 39 -5.13 -24.48 -35.73
N GLN A 40 -4.94 -25.72 -36.18
CA GLN A 40 -4.96 -26.90 -35.33
C GLN A 40 -3.85 -26.84 -34.27
N MET A 41 -2.62 -26.51 -34.66
CA MET A 41 -1.46 -26.38 -33.76
C MET A 41 -1.62 -25.23 -32.75
N MET A 42 -2.28 -24.12 -33.13
CA MET A 42 -2.57 -23.00 -32.23
C MET A 42 -3.81 -23.23 -31.36
N SER A 43 -4.69 -24.16 -31.75
CA SER A 43 -5.91 -24.55 -30.99
C SER A 43 -5.66 -25.67 -29.99
N GLN A 44 -4.59 -26.44 -30.15
CA GLN A 44 -4.14 -27.36 -29.12
C GLN A 44 -3.73 -26.53 -27.90
N PRO A 45 -4.29 -26.77 -26.70
CA PRO A 45 -3.72 -26.20 -25.49
C PRO A 45 -2.27 -26.64 -25.48
N ARG A 46 -1.33 -25.70 -25.53
CA ARG A 46 0.04 -26.01 -25.15
C ARG A 46 -0.08 -26.60 -23.75
N ALA A 47 0.10 -27.91 -23.65
CA ALA A 47 0.58 -28.49 -22.43
C ALA A 47 1.97 -27.89 -22.27
N GLU A 48 2.05 -26.70 -21.67
CA GLU A 48 3.25 -26.28 -21.00
C GLU A 48 3.52 -27.37 -19.98
N HIS A 49 4.35 -28.33 -20.36
CA HIS A 49 5.06 -29.16 -19.40
C HIS A 49 5.99 -28.21 -18.67
N VAL A 50 5.42 -27.50 -17.70
CA VAL A 50 6.15 -26.75 -16.71
C VAL A 50 7.01 -27.78 -16.01
N SER A 51 8.32 -27.74 -16.23
CA SER A 51 9.22 -28.47 -15.36
C SER A 51 8.94 -27.98 -13.95
N PRO A 52 8.45 -28.84 -13.03
CA PRO A 52 8.19 -28.47 -11.64
C PRO A 52 9.46 -27.96 -10.94
N GLU A 53 10.61 -28.10 -11.60
CA GLU A 53 11.88 -27.59 -11.17
C GLU A 53 12.07 -26.09 -11.45
N SER A 54 11.36 -25.43 -12.38
CA SER A 54 11.59 -23.99 -12.62
C SER A 54 10.91 -23.10 -11.58
N VAL A 55 11.68 -22.25 -10.88
CA VAL A 55 11.11 -21.31 -9.90
C VAL A 55 10.24 -20.25 -10.59
N VAL A 56 10.60 -19.83 -11.79
CA VAL A 56 9.83 -18.83 -12.56
C VAL A 56 8.45 -19.37 -12.90
N ALA A 57 8.36 -20.60 -13.39
CA ALA A 57 7.07 -21.21 -13.75
C ALA A 57 6.18 -21.45 -12.52
N ILE A 58 6.77 -21.75 -11.35
CA ILE A 58 6.06 -21.79 -10.08
C ILE A 58 5.52 -20.40 -9.71
N ILE A 59 6.33 -19.35 -9.87
CA ILE A 59 5.92 -17.96 -9.61
C ILE A 59 4.76 -17.56 -10.51
N ASP A 60 4.81 -17.87 -11.80
CA ASP A 60 3.74 -17.55 -12.75
C ASP A 60 2.44 -18.27 -12.37
N SER A 61 2.52 -19.57 -12.08
CA SER A 61 1.37 -20.37 -11.61
C SER A 61 0.79 -19.82 -10.30
N PHE A 62 1.66 -19.39 -9.37
CA PHE A 62 1.23 -18.76 -8.12
C PHE A 62 0.54 -17.42 -8.36
N LEU A 63 1.10 -16.57 -9.23
CA LEU A 63 0.53 -15.27 -9.57
C LEU A 63 -0.82 -15.41 -10.26
N ASP A 64 -0.97 -16.35 -11.17
CA ASP A 64 -2.26 -16.69 -11.79
C ASP A 64 -3.29 -17.14 -10.76
N TRP A 65 -2.88 -18.01 -9.84
CA TRP A 65 -3.74 -18.44 -8.75
C TRP A 65 -4.14 -17.25 -7.85
N VAL A 66 -3.20 -16.38 -7.48
CA VAL A 66 -3.47 -15.18 -6.68
C VAL A 66 -4.42 -14.24 -7.42
N HIS A 67 -4.25 -14.05 -8.73
CA HIS A 67 -5.11 -13.20 -9.55
C HIS A 67 -6.56 -13.68 -9.53
N LYS A 68 -6.77 -15.00 -9.69
CA LYS A 68 -8.10 -15.63 -9.70
C LYS A 68 -8.76 -15.69 -8.31
N ASN A 69 -7.97 -15.83 -7.24
CA ASN A 69 -8.48 -16.18 -5.91
C ASN A 69 -8.37 -15.07 -4.85
N ARG A 70 -7.61 -13.99 -5.11
CA ARG A 70 -7.32 -12.92 -4.14
C ARG A 70 -7.67 -11.55 -4.71
N ALA A 71 -7.63 -10.54 -3.83
CA ALA A 71 -7.91 -9.17 -4.23
C ALA A 71 -6.84 -8.63 -5.20
N PRO A 72 -7.19 -7.73 -6.14
CA PRO A 72 -6.24 -7.16 -7.12
C PRO A 72 -4.98 -6.55 -6.48
N ASP A 73 -5.12 -5.81 -5.38
CA ASP A 73 -3.97 -5.24 -4.65
C ASP A 73 -3.03 -6.32 -4.10
N THR A 74 -3.57 -7.49 -3.74
CA THR A 74 -2.75 -8.63 -3.27
C THR A 74 -1.95 -9.23 -4.41
N PHE A 75 -2.58 -9.38 -5.59
CA PHE A 75 -1.89 -9.80 -6.81
C PHE A 75 -0.74 -8.85 -7.15
N GLU A 76 -1.01 -7.55 -7.25
CA GLU A 76 0.02 -6.55 -7.55
C GLU A 76 1.15 -6.53 -6.50
N TRP A 77 0.81 -6.76 -5.22
CA TRP A 77 1.80 -6.87 -4.16
C TRP A 77 2.79 -8.03 -4.38
N TYR A 78 2.30 -9.21 -4.77
CA TYR A 78 3.16 -10.35 -5.08
C TYR A 78 3.89 -10.14 -6.40
N ARG A 79 3.17 -9.78 -7.47
CA ARG A 79 3.69 -9.59 -8.83
C ARG A 79 4.87 -8.62 -8.83
N HIS A 80 4.73 -7.44 -8.21
CA HIS A 80 5.80 -6.45 -8.16
C HIS A 80 7.10 -6.99 -7.52
N ARG A 81 6.98 -7.81 -6.47
CA ARG A 81 8.15 -8.35 -5.76
C ARG A 81 8.73 -9.55 -6.51
N LEU A 82 7.90 -10.54 -6.81
CA LEU A 82 8.35 -11.77 -7.47
C LEU A 82 8.93 -11.48 -8.86
N GLN A 83 8.40 -10.49 -9.60
CA GLN A 83 9.00 -10.06 -10.86
C GLN A 83 10.45 -9.62 -10.71
N ARG A 84 10.79 -8.90 -9.63
CA ARG A 84 12.18 -8.48 -9.38
C ARG A 84 13.09 -9.65 -9.07
N PHE A 85 12.57 -10.68 -8.40
CA PHE A 85 13.33 -11.92 -8.18
C PHE A 85 13.59 -12.63 -9.51
N VAL A 86 12.56 -12.78 -10.35
CA VAL A 86 12.67 -13.38 -11.69
C VAL A 86 13.64 -12.60 -12.58
N THR A 87 13.64 -11.27 -12.53
CA THR A 87 14.60 -10.45 -13.30
C THR A 87 16.06 -10.74 -12.93
N GLN A 88 16.34 -11.10 -11.67
CA GLN A 88 17.69 -11.42 -11.23
C GLN A 88 18.06 -12.88 -11.48
N TYR A 89 17.11 -13.80 -11.30
CA TYR A 89 17.33 -15.24 -11.43
C TYR A 89 16.31 -15.86 -12.40
N PRO A 90 16.40 -15.58 -13.71
CA PRO A 90 15.39 -15.97 -14.70
C PRO A 90 15.35 -17.48 -15.00
N GLU A 91 16.43 -18.21 -14.71
CA GLU A 91 16.57 -19.62 -15.06
C GLU A 91 16.75 -20.52 -13.82
N ILE A 92 16.67 -19.96 -12.61
CA ILE A 92 16.95 -20.72 -11.40
C ILE A 92 15.91 -21.82 -11.18
N THR A 93 16.40 -23.01 -10.91
CA THR A 93 15.57 -24.15 -10.55
C THR A 93 15.40 -24.27 -9.04
N VAL A 94 14.39 -25.01 -8.60
CA VAL A 94 14.07 -25.27 -7.19
C VAL A 94 15.24 -26.00 -6.51
N SER A 95 15.90 -26.91 -7.23
CA SER A 95 17.07 -27.66 -6.75
C SER A 95 18.32 -26.78 -6.60
N GLN A 96 18.42 -25.68 -7.35
CA GLN A 96 19.50 -24.68 -7.23
C GLN A 96 19.17 -23.59 -6.21
N LEU A 97 17.90 -23.30 -5.96
CA LEU A 97 17.49 -22.25 -5.05
C LEU A 97 18.00 -22.50 -3.62
N ARG A 98 18.61 -21.47 -3.03
CA ARG A 98 19.17 -21.47 -1.67
C ARG A 98 18.86 -20.15 -0.98
N PRO A 99 18.82 -20.09 0.36
CA PRO A 99 18.58 -18.86 1.13
C PRO A 99 19.40 -17.65 0.67
N PHE A 100 20.70 -17.84 0.42
CA PHE A 100 21.59 -16.73 0.02
C PHE A 100 21.18 -16.04 -1.29
N HIS A 101 20.48 -16.72 -2.21
CA HIS A 101 19.96 -16.08 -3.42
C HIS A 101 18.92 -15.02 -3.09
N VAL A 102 18.06 -15.28 -2.10
CA VAL A 102 17.05 -14.32 -1.64
C VAL A 102 17.73 -13.16 -0.91
N GLU A 103 18.73 -13.44 -0.09
CA GLU A 103 19.52 -12.42 0.61
C GLU A 103 20.27 -11.51 -0.37
N GLN A 104 20.94 -12.08 -1.37
CA GLN A 104 21.62 -11.33 -2.42
C GLN A 104 20.64 -10.48 -3.23
N TRP A 105 19.48 -11.04 -3.60
CA TRP A 105 18.45 -10.28 -4.31
C TRP A 105 17.94 -9.08 -3.52
N VAL A 106 17.60 -9.29 -2.24
CA VAL A 106 17.08 -8.19 -1.41
C VAL A 106 18.19 -7.21 -1.01
N GLY A 107 19.43 -7.69 -0.87
CA GLY A 107 20.61 -6.91 -0.49
C GLY A 107 21.04 -5.86 -1.52
N GLN A 108 20.61 -5.98 -2.78
CA GLN A 108 20.86 -4.98 -3.82
C GLN A 108 20.09 -3.66 -3.60
N TYR A 109 19.12 -3.65 -2.70
CA TYR A 109 18.26 -2.50 -2.47
C TYR A 109 18.49 -1.91 -1.07
N ASP A 110 18.62 -0.59 -1.00
CA ASP A 110 18.55 0.15 0.25
C ASP A 110 17.09 0.24 0.73
N LEU A 111 16.69 -0.75 1.54
CA LEU A 111 15.31 -0.94 2.01
C LEU A 111 15.23 -1.00 3.53
N ALA A 112 14.15 -0.43 4.09
CA ALA A 112 13.78 -0.62 5.49
C ALA A 112 13.53 -2.10 5.82
N VAL A 113 13.79 -2.49 7.08
CA VAL A 113 13.69 -3.89 7.57
C VAL A 113 12.33 -4.52 7.27
N THR A 114 11.23 -3.82 7.55
CA THR A 114 9.87 -4.32 7.24
C THR A 114 9.64 -4.50 5.73
N THR A 115 10.30 -3.71 4.89
CA THR A 115 10.25 -3.90 3.43
C THR A 115 11.06 -5.13 3.04
N LYS A 116 12.27 -5.33 3.59
CA LYS A 116 13.06 -6.55 3.39
C LYS A 116 12.27 -7.80 3.81
N HIS A 117 11.67 -7.80 5.00
CA HIS A 117 10.76 -8.85 5.47
C HIS A 117 9.70 -9.21 4.42
N ASN A 118 9.06 -8.21 3.82
CA ASN A 118 8.03 -8.42 2.81
C ASN A 118 8.55 -9.06 1.52
N TYR A 119 9.79 -8.77 1.11
CA TYR A 119 10.41 -9.43 -0.04
C TYR A 119 10.68 -10.90 0.26
N PHE A 120 11.35 -11.21 1.38
CA PHE A 120 11.59 -12.59 1.84
C PHE A 120 10.29 -13.37 1.97
N ARG A 121 9.27 -12.76 2.60
CA ARG A 121 7.95 -13.36 2.77
C ARG A 121 7.27 -13.69 1.45
N SER A 122 7.45 -12.87 0.41
CA SER A 122 6.76 -13.06 -0.88
C SER A 122 7.15 -14.39 -1.53
N ILE A 123 8.46 -14.66 -1.68
CA ILE A 123 8.96 -15.90 -2.28
C ILE A 123 8.73 -17.11 -1.37
N LYS A 124 8.91 -16.95 -0.05
CA LYS A 124 8.62 -18.04 0.92
C LYS A 124 7.14 -18.45 0.88
N THR A 125 6.23 -17.50 0.71
CA THR A 125 4.79 -17.79 0.58
C THR A 125 4.47 -18.47 -0.74
N CYS A 126 5.09 -18.03 -1.85
CA CYS A 126 4.97 -18.66 -3.16
C CYS A 126 5.39 -20.14 -3.11
N LEU A 127 6.58 -20.44 -2.58
CA LEU A 127 7.07 -21.82 -2.47
C LEU A 127 6.25 -22.66 -1.49
N LYS A 128 5.77 -22.07 -0.39
CA LYS A 128 4.84 -22.77 0.51
C LYS A 128 3.52 -23.12 -0.18
N TRP A 129 3.02 -22.24 -1.05
CA TRP A 129 1.85 -22.55 -1.89
C TRP A 129 2.19 -23.68 -2.88
N ALA A 130 3.35 -23.64 -3.52
CA ALA A 130 3.79 -24.66 -4.46
C ALA A 130 3.85 -26.07 -3.83
N VAL A 131 4.38 -26.18 -2.60
CA VAL A 131 4.35 -27.43 -1.81
C VAL A 131 2.91 -27.91 -1.60
N LYS A 132 2.00 -27.00 -1.21
CA LYS A 132 0.59 -27.36 -0.96
C LYS A 132 -0.17 -27.80 -2.20
N GLN A 133 0.23 -27.34 -3.38
CA GLN A 133 -0.36 -27.76 -4.65
C GLN A 133 0.32 -29.01 -5.24
N GLY A 134 1.40 -29.50 -4.62
CA GLY A 134 2.13 -30.68 -5.10
C GLY A 134 3.14 -30.39 -6.22
N TYR A 135 3.43 -29.13 -6.57
CA TYR A 135 4.45 -28.81 -7.57
C TYR A 135 5.86 -29.19 -7.09
N ILE A 136 6.12 -29.08 -5.79
CA ILE A 136 7.41 -29.43 -5.18
C ILE A 136 7.18 -30.19 -3.88
N GLN A 137 8.07 -31.12 -3.54
CA GLN A 137 7.94 -31.94 -2.33
C GLN A 137 8.20 -31.12 -1.05
N SER A 138 9.18 -30.23 -1.07
CA SER A 138 9.53 -29.37 0.06
C SER A 138 10.04 -28.01 -0.42
N SER A 139 9.98 -27.00 0.45
CA SER A 139 10.49 -25.66 0.12
C SER A 139 12.00 -25.59 0.42
N PRO A 140 12.86 -25.21 -0.55
CA PRO A 140 14.29 -24.98 -0.29
C PRO A 140 14.55 -23.78 0.64
N LEU A 141 13.51 -23.00 0.97
CA LEU A 141 13.57 -21.85 1.86
C LEU A 141 12.81 -22.07 3.18
N LYS A 142 12.51 -23.33 3.54
CA LYS A 142 11.74 -23.67 4.75
C LYS A 142 12.37 -23.04 6.00
N ASP A 143 13.67 -23.24 6.18
CA ASP A 143 14.43 -22.83 7.37
C ASP A 143 15.14 -21.49 7.19
N MET A 144 14.95 -20.82 6.04
CA MET A 144 15.46 -19.47 5.82
C MET A 144 14.89 -18.50 6.87
N GLU A 145 15.79 -17.81 7.55
CA GLU A 145 15.45 -16.73 8.47
C GLU A 145 14.85 -15.54 7.71
N VAL A 146 13.82 -14.94 8.30
CA VAL A 146 13.18 -13.76 7.72
C VAL A 146 13.36 -12.62 8.71
N PRO A 147 13.86 -11.44 8.27
CA PRO A 147 14.04 -10.30 9.15
C PRO A 147 12.75 -9.99 9.91
N SER A 148 12.85 -9.85 11.24
CA SER A 148 11.70 -9.48 12.06
C SER A 148 11.29 -8.04 11.73
N PRO A 149 10.00 -7.80 11.42
CA PRO A 149 9.56 -6.44 11.12
C PRO A 149 9.62 -5.59 12.38
N GLU A 150 10.19 -4.40 12.27
CA GLU A 150 10.17 -3.42 13.35
C GLU A 150 8.72 -2.99 13.64
N ARG A 151 8.36 -2.97 14.93
CA ARG A 151 7.10 -2.35 15.37
C ARG A 151 7.33 -0.85 15.50
N ARG A 152 6.51 -0.07 14.78
CA ARG A 152 6.45 1.38 14.96
C ARG A 152 5.12 1.70 15.63
N GLU A 153 5.17 2.10 16.88
CA GLU A 153 4.01 2.61 17.58
C GLU A 153 3.94 4.12 17.32
N VAL A 154 2.86 4.55 16.65
CA VAL A 154 2.55 5.96 16.48
C VAL A 154 1.25 6.19 17.23
N PHE A 155 1.38 6.74 18.42
CA PHE A 155 0.28 7.19 19.26
C PHE A 155 0.20 8.72 19.18
N ILE A 156 -1.01 9.25 18.99
CA ILE A 156 -1.29 10.69 18.88
C ILE A 156 -2.35 11.00 19.95
N PRO A 157 -1.94 11.48 21.14
CA PRO A 157 -2.87 11.85 22.19
C PRO A 157 -3.78 13.02 21.76
N PRO A 158 -4.91 13.26 22.46
CA PRO A 158 -5.90 14.26 22.04
C PRO A 158 -5.34 15.69 21.89
N ASP A 159 -4.45 16.09 22.78
CA ASP A 159 -3.74 17.38 22.75
C ASP A 159 -2.82 17.50 21.53
N GLU A 160 -2.03 16.46 21.22
CA GLU A 160 -1.18 16.42 20.03
C GLU A 160 -2.02 16.41 18.74
N PHE A 161 -3.15 15.70 18.74
CA PHE A 161 -4.09 15.70 17.61
C PHE A 161 -4.67 17.10 17.39
N ASN A 162 -5.08 17.78 18.46
CA ASN A 162 -5.58 19.16 18.39
C ASN A 162 -4.49 20.13 17.91
N ALA A 163 -3.25 19.99 18.40
CA ALA A 163 -2.11 20.78 17.92
C ALA A 163 -1.82 20.54 16.42
N MET A 164 -1.95 19.29 15.96
CA MET A 164 -1.86 18.97 14.53
C MET A 164 -2.98 19.68 13.74
N LEU A 165 -4.22 19.68 14.23
CA LEU A 165 -5.37 20.29 13.55
C LEU A 165 -5.22 21.80 13.34
N VAL A 166 -4.47 22.53 14.18
CA VAL A 166 -4.12 23.95 13.96
C VAL A 166 -3.42 24.16 12.61
N HIS A 167 -2.70 23.14 12.12
CA HIS A 167 -2.01 23.16 10.83
C HIS A 167 -2.80 22.50 9.70
N VAL A 168 -4.04 22.10 9.92
CA VAL A 168 -4.94 21.54 8.90
C VAL A 168 -5.89 22.64 8.44
N PRO A 169 -6.01 22.94 7.14
CA PRO A 169 -6.98 23.94 6.69
C PRO A 169 -8.38 23.40 6.90
N ASP A 170 -9.33 24.30 7.16
CA ASP A 170 -10.73 23.93 7.18
C ASP A 170 -11.17 23.35 5.84
N GLY A 171 -12.11 22.41 5.90
CA GLY A 171 -12.65 21.72 4.73
C GLY A 171 -12.25 20.24 4.66
N PRO A 172 -12.25 19.63 3.46
CA PRO A 172 -12.47 18.18 3.36
C PRO A 172 -11.36 17.28 3.92
N VAL A 173 -10.12 17.78 4.00
CA VAL A 173 -9.03 17.03 4.65
C VAL A 173 -9.22 16.99 6.16
N ARG A 174 -9.69 18.09 6.78
CA ARG A 174 -9.98 18.15 8.22
C ARG A 174 -11.09 17.19 8.57
N ASP A 175 -12.18 17.20 7.80
CA ASP A 175 -13.32 16.30 7.96
C ASP A 175 -12.89 14.82 7.98
N LEU A 176 -12.07 14.41 7.01
CA LEU A 176 -11.59 13.04 6.92
C LEU A 176 -10.67 12.66 8.10
N LEU A 177 -9.77 13.56 8.52
CA LEU A 177 -8.86 13.30 9.64
C LEU A 177 -9.62 13.20 10.96
N VAL A 178 -10.50 14.17 11.26
CA VAL A 178 -11.33 14.20 12.47
C VAL A 178 -12.20 12.95 12.51
N THR A 179 -12.96 12.67 11.45
CA THR A 179 -13.84 11.49 11.45
C THR A 179 -13.07 10.18 11.62
N THR A 180 -11.89 10.04 11.00
CA THR A 180 -11.07 8.83 11.17
C THR A 180 -10.52 8.72 12.60
N TYR A 181 -10.15 9.84 13.23
CA TYR A 181 -9.68 9.88 14.62
C TYR A 181 -10.78 9.55 15.61
N HIS A 182 -12.02 9.98 15.36
CA HIS A 182 -13.16 9.79 16.27
C HIS A 182 -13.86 8.44 16.14
N THR A 183 -13.75 7.77 14.97
CA THR A 183 -14.41 6.47 14.73
C THR A 183 -13.48 5.27 14.87
N GLY A 184 -12.17 5.49 14.79
CA GLY A 184 -11.18 4.41 14.70
C GLY A 184 -11.40 3.48 13.51
N CYS A 185 -12.17 3.87 12.49
CA CYS A 185 -12.46 3.03 11.34
C CYS A 185 -11.18 2.71 10.54
N ARG A 186 -11.21 1.65 9.72
CA ARG A 186 -10.06 1.38 8.85
C ARG A 186 -9.94 2.53 7.85
N PRO A 187 -8.72 2.96 7.47
CA PRO A 187 -8.57 4.03 6.48
C PRO A 187 -9.36 3.78 5.20
N GLN A 188 -9.44 2.53 4.71
CA GLN A 188 -10.24 2.24 3.52
C GLN A 188 -11.75 2.35 3.72
N GLU A 189 -12.24 2.23 4.96
CA GLU A 189 -13.67 2.37 5.30
C GLU A 189 -14.07 3.85 5.16
N SER A 190 -13.33 4.80 5.74
CA SER A 190 -13.64 6.24 5.55
C SER A 190 -13.44 6.71 4.11
N LEU A 191 -12.44 6.19 3.39
CA LEU A 191 -12.22 6.54 1.97
C LEU A 191 -13.30 5.99 1.01
N ARG A 192 -14.08 4.99 1.42
CA ARG A 192 -15.08 4.30 0.57
C ARG A 192 -16.50 4.37 1.12
N LEU A 193 -16.71 5.20 2.14
CA LEU A 193 -18.03 5.43 2.69
C LEU A 193 -18.91 6.03 1.61
N MET A 194 -20.02 5.37 1.30
CA MET A 194 -21.03 5.87 0.37
C MET A 194 -22.23 6.37 1.17
N ASP A 195 -22.93 7.35 0.60
CA ASP A 195 -24.20 7.87 1.12
C ASP A 195 -25.17 6.79 1.62
N ARG A 196 -25.41 5.76 0.82
CA ARG A 196 -26.32 4.63 1.10
C ARG A 196 -25.86 3.70 2.22
N TYR A 197 -24.65 3.89 2.74
CA TYR A 197 -24.16 3.15 3.90
C TYR A 197 -24.37 3.94 5.20
N VAL A 198 -24.91 5.16 5.15
CA VAL A 198 -25.13 6.00 6.33
C VAL A 198 -26.52 5.77 6.89
N GLU A 199 -26.60 5.42 8.17
CA GLU A 199 -27.84 5.30 8.93
C GLU A 199 -27.83 6.35 10.05
N LEU A 200 -28.31 7.56 9.74
CA LEU A 200 -28.25 8.70 10.68
C LEU A 200 -29.05 8.45 11.97
N GLY A 201 -30.19 7.76 11.89
CA GLY A 201 -31.05 7.48 13.05
C GLY A 201 -30.39 6.60 14.11
N GLN A 202 -29.40 5.80 13.72
CA GLN A 202 -28.63 4.91 14.61
C GLN A 202 -27.17 5.36 14.74
N ALA A 203 -26.84 6.57 14.29
CA ALA A 203 -25.49 7.15 14.31
C ALA A 203 -24.40 6.17 13.85
N ARG A 204 -24.60 5.52 12.69
CA ARG A 204 -23.67 4.49 12.22
C ARG A 204 -23.49 4.46 10.70
N TRP A 205 -22.37 3.90 10.28
CA TRP A 205 -22.12 3.47 8.92
C TRP A 205 -22.22 1.95 8.84
N VAL A 206 -22.94 1.42 7.85
CA VAL A 206 -23.14 -0.01 7.63
C VAL A 206 -22.61 -0.41 6.26
N PHE A 207 -21.41 -1.01 6.25
CA PHE A 207 -20.81 -1.56 5.04
C PHE A 207 -21.36 -2.97 4.78
N PRO A 208 -21.88 -3.25 3.57
CA PRO A 208 -22.34 -4.58 3.21
C PRO A 208 -21.25 -5.65 3.37
N GLN A 209 -21.65 -6.90 3.60
CA GLN A 209 -20.74 -8.03 3.78
C GLN A 209 -19.73 -8.15 2.62
N ASN A 210 -20.18 -8.02 1.37
CA ASN A 210 -19.31 -8.13 0.19
C ASN A 210 -18.27 -6.99 0.06
N LYS A 211 -18.50 -5.86 0.75
CA LYS A 211 -17.56 -4.73 0.86
C LYS A 211 -16.69 -4.78 2.12
N SER A 212 -17.02 -5.69 3.05
CA SER A 212 -16.31 -5.85 4.31
C SER A 212 -15.06 -6.73 4.15
N LYS A 213 -13.98 -6.39 4.88
CA LYS A 213 -12.73 -7.16 4.83
C LYS A 213 -12.97 -8.58 5.34
N GLY A 214 -12.71 -9.57 4.49
CA GLY A 214 -12.93 -10.99 4.80
C GLY A 214 -14.35 -11.49 4.51
N LYS A 215 -15.29 -10.62 4.13
CA LYS A 215 -16.64 -10.95 3.63
C LYS A 215 -17.48 -11.88 4.52
N ARG A 216 -17.36 -11.78 5.85
CA ARG A 216 -18.06 -12.68 6.79
C ARG A 216 -19.38 -12.14 7.32
N ALA A 217 -19.38 -10.86 7.67
CA ALA A 217 -20.54 -10.15 8.18
C ALA A 217 -20.49 -8.70 7.68
N PRO A 218 -21.62 -7.97 7.71
CA PRO A 218 -21.62 -6.52 7.56
C PRO A 218 -20.68 -5.87 8.59
N ARG A 219 -20.01 -4.79 8.17
CA ARG A 219 -19.14 -4.01 9.05
C ARG A 219 -19.87 -2.74 9.46
N VAL A 220 -20.12 -2.61 10.76
CA VAL A 220 -20.74 -1.42 11.35
C VAL A 220 -19.64 -0.53 11.96
N VAL A 221 -19.70 0.77 11.71
CA VAL A 221 -18.88 1.81 12.37
C VAL A 221 -19.83 2.75 13.09
N TYR A 222 -19.72 2.85 14.42
CA TYR A 222 -20.53 3.77 15.21
C TYR A 222 -19.87 5.16 15.27
N LEU A 223 -20.69 6.19 15.34
CA LEU A 223 -20.28 7.59 15.28
C LEU A 223 -20.57 8.26 16.62
N ASP A 224 -19.56 8.96 17.14
CA ASP A 224 -19.78 9.95 18.20
C ASP A 224 -20.33 11.26 17.60
N ASP A 225 -20.60 12.25 18.46
CA ASP A 225 -21.21 13.51 18.05
C ASP A 225 -20.39 14.25 16.99
N GLN A 226 -19.05 14.20 17.08
CA GLN A 226 -18.15 14.86 16.12
C GLN A 226 -18.19 14.19 14.76
N ALA A 227 -18.06 12.85 14.71
CA ALA A 227 -18.13 12.09 13.48
C ALA A 227 -19.54 12.15 12.84
N LEU A 228 -20.58 12.16 13.66
CA LEU A 228 -21.97 12.27 13.23
C LEU A 228 -22.26 13.64 12.62
N ALA A 229 -21.81 14.73 13.26
CA ALA A 229 -22.00 16.08 12.75
C ALA A 229 -21.36 16.27 11.36
N ILE A 230 -20.12 15.78 11.18
CA ILE A 230 -19.43 15.81 9.88
C ILE A 230 -20.19 14.95 8.86
N THR A 231 -20.56 13.72 9.23
CA THR A 231 -21.28 12.80 8.35
C THR A 231 -22.61 13.42 7.89
N LYS A 232 -23.38 14.02 8.80
CA LYS A 232 -24.67 14.66 8.51
C LYS A 232 -24.51 15.82 7.53
N ARG A 233 -23.52 16.68 7.74
CA ARG A 233 -23.22 17.80 6.81
C ARG A 233 -22.85 17.28 5.42
N LEU A 234 -21.91 16.34 5.34
CA LEU A 234 -21.49 15.79 4.05
C LEU A 234 -22.61 15.04 3.33
N LEU A 235 -23.52 14.38 4.06
CA LEU A 235 -24.65 13.68 3.47
C LEU A 235 -25.66 14.65 2.85
N ALA A 236 -25.92 15.79 3.50
CA ALA A 236 -26.79 16.83 2.96
C ALA A 236 -26.25 17.45 1.65
N GLU A 237 -24.93 17.46 1.49
CA GLU A 237 -24.23 17.95 0.29
C GLU A 237 -23.96 16.83 -0.75
N SER A 238 -24.32 15.58 -0.45
CA SER A 238 -24.00 14.43 -1.29
C SER A 238 -24.84 14.43 -2.57
N ASN A 239 -24.18 14.19 -3.70
CA ASN A 239 -24.81 13.98 -5.01
C ASN A 239 -24.68 12.53 -5.50
N GLY A 240 -24.54 11.58 -4.57
CA GLY A 240 -24.26 10.18 -4.87
C GLY A 240 -22.76 9.83 -4.78
N GLY A 241 -22.46 8.57 -4.47
CA GLY A 241 -21.09 8.04 -4.45
C GLY A 241 -20.38 8.20 -3.10
N GLU A 242 -19.04 8.30 -3.11
CA GLU A 242 -18.27 8.43 -1.87
C GLU A 242 -18.50 9.77 -1.18
N LEU A 243 -18.71 9.71 0.14
CA LEU A 243 -19.06 10.86 0.97
C LEU A 243 -17.86 11.80 1.20
N PHE A 244 -16.69 11.22 1.49
CA PHE A 244 -15.46 12.00 1.69
C PHE A 244 -14.76 12.29 0.37
N ARG A 245 -14.86 13.53 -0.09
CA ARG A 245 -14.25 14.04 -1.33
C ARG A 245 -13.17 15.06 -1.02
N ASN A 246 -12.21 15.25 -1.93
CA ASN A 246 -11.20 16.30 -1.80
C ASN A 246 -11.73 17.64 -2.33
N THR A 247 -10.92 18.70 -2.26
CA THR A 247 -11.29 20.05 -2.70
C THR A 247 -11.61 20.17 -4.20
N ARG A 248 -11.37 19.12 -5.01
CA ARG A 248 -11.75 19.04 -6.42
C ARG A 248 -13.02 18.21 -6.65
N GLY A 249 -13.73 17.83 -5.58
CA GLY A 249 -14.93 16.98 -5.65
C GLY A 249 -14.67 15.50 -5.92
N ASN A 250 -13.40 15.09 -6.06
CA ASN A 250 -13.04 13.69 -6.31
C ASN A 250 -12.94 12.90 -5.01
N PRO A 251 -13.34 11.61 -4.97
CA PRO A 251 -13.09 10.75 -3.82
C PRO A 251 -11.61 10.72 -3.42
N TRP A 252 -11.34 10.65 -2.12
CA TRP A 252 -9.98 10.50 -1.63
C TRP A 252 -9.40 9.13 -2.01
N THR A 253 -8.23 9.14 -2.64
CA THR A 253 -7.38 7.95 -2.82
C THR A 253 -6.29 7.90 -1.77
N LYS A 254 -5.70 6.71 -1.53
CA LYS A 254 -4.53 6.52 -0.66
C LYS A 254 -3.42 7.54 -0.95
N ASP A 255 -3.13 7.81 -2.23
CA ASP A 255 -2.04 8.71 -2.59
C ASP A 255 -2.43 10.18 -2.39
N SER A 256 -3.66 10.55 -2.71
CA SER A 256 -4.14 11.91 -2.50
C SER A 256 -4.17 12.30 -1.02
N ILE A 257 -4.60 11.39 -0.13
CA ILE A 257 -4.58 11.65 1.32
C ILE A 257 -3.16 11.67 1.87
N ASN A 258 -2.27 10.78 1.40
CA ASN A 258 -0.84 10.84 1.77
C ASN A 258 -0.21 12.18 1.39
N CYS A 259 -0.48 12.68 0.19
CA CYS A 259 -0.04 14.00 -0.25
C CYS A 259 -0.61 15.13 0.63
N ALA A 260 -1.87 15.02 1.05
CA ALA A 260 -2.49 16.01 1.92
C ALA A 260 -1.89 16.02 3.32
N VAL A 261 -1.68 14.85 3.93
CA VAL A 261 -1.01 14.70 5.22
C VAL A 261 0.45 15.15 5.16
N ASP A 262 1.17 14.88 4.06
CA ASP A 262 2.53 15.41 3.88
C ASP A 262 2.57 16.94 3.81
N ARG A 263 1.53 17.59 3.25
CA ARG A 263 1.40 19.07 3.31
C ARG A 263 1.11 19.57 4.73
N VAL A 264 0.35 18.84 5.53
CA VAL A 264 0.15 19.14 6.96
C VAL A 264 1.48 19.03 7.71
N ARG A 265 2.21 17.91 7.54
CA ARG A 265 3.55 17.70 8.12
C ARG A 265 4.51 18.83 7.80
N ILE A 266 4.56 19.27 6.53
CA ILE A 266 5.42 20.40 6.14
C ILE A 266 5.02 21.68 6.89
N ARG A 267 3.72 21.97 7.04
CA ARG A 267 3.26 23.16 7.76
C ARG A 267 3.65 23.11 9.24
N MET A 268 3.43 21.97 9.89
CA MET A 268 3.88 21.73 11.27
C MET A 268 5.40 21.95 11.41
N GLY A 269 6.19 21.30 10.56
CA GLY A 269 7.65 21.40 10.63
C GLY A 269 8.17 22.81 10.35
N LYS A 270 7.53 23.56 9.44
CA LYS A 270 7.85 24.96 9.20
C LYS A 270 7.54 25.83 10.42
N ALA A 271 6.40 25.60 11.08
CA ALA A 271 6.04 26.32 12.29
C ALA A 271 7.05 26.03 13.42
N ALA A 272 7.39 24.76 13.64
CA ALA A 272 8.39 24.34 14.62
C ALA A 272 9.78 24.96 14.36
N LEU A 273 10.24 24.96 13.10
CA LEU A 273 11.51 25.58 12.73
C LEU A 273 11.50 27.09 12.96
N LYS A 274 10.38 27.77 12.63
CA LYS A 274 10.23 29.21 12.84
C LYS A 274 10.26 29.57 14.33
N SER A 275 9.53 28.82 15.16
CA SER A 275 9.55 29.00 16.62
C SER A 275 10.93 28.74 17.22
N ALA A 276 11.70 27.82 16.64
CA ALA A 276 13.08 27.54 17.06
C ALA A 276 14.14 28.48 16.44
N GLY A 277 13.74 29.46 15.62
CA GLY A 277 14.68 30.36 14.92
C GLY A 277 15.62 29.66 13.92
N LYS A 278 15.28 28.44 13.46
CA LYS A 278 16.13 27.64 12.58
C LYS A 278 15.83 27.92 11.12
N GLU A 279 16.82 28.41 10.37
CA GLU A 279 16.77 28.61 8.92
C GLU A 279 17.94 27.94 8.20
N PRO A 280 17.84 27.66 6.89
CA PRO A 280 18.96 27.16 6.10
C PRO A 280 20.07 28.21 6.05
N THR A 281 21.32 27.79 6.24
CA THR A 281 22.47 28.72 6.20
C THR A 281 22.81 29.14 4.77
N ASP A 282 23.53 30.25 4.63
CA ASP A 282 23.97 30.74 3.33
C ASP A 282 24.84 29.73 2.58
N ASP A 283 25.69 29.00 3.28
CA ASP A 283 26.51 27.93 2.72
C ASP A 283 25.68 26.76 2.19
N GLU A 284 24.65 26.34 2.93
CA GLU A 284 23.72 25.30 2.48
C GLU A 284 22.96 25.74 1.23
N ILE A 285 22.51 26.99 1.22
CA ILE A 285 21.83 27.62 0.07
C ILE A 285 22.76 27.63 -1.14
N ALA A 286 24.01 28.09 -1.00
CA ALA A 286 25.00 28.12 -2.06
C ALA A 286 25.28 26.71 -2.61
N LYS A 287 25.47 25.71 -1.74
CA LYS A 287 25.63 24.29 -2.13
C LYS A 287 24.41 23.77 -2.89
N ARG A 288 23.20 24.15 -2.48
CA ARG A 288 21.95 23.73 -3.15
C ARG A 288 21.80 24.36 -4.52
N ILE A 289 22.13 25.65 -4.68
CA ILE A 289 22.06 26.37 -5.98
C ILE A 289 22.89 25.67 -7.06
N LYS A 290 24.04 25.08 -6.71
CA LYS A 290 24.88 24.32 -7.66
C LYS A 290 24.16 23.12 -8.28
N ARG A 291 23.17 22.55 -7.59
CA ARG A 291 22.40 21.37 -8.04
C ARG A 291 21.04 21.72 -8.66
N LEU A 292 20.68 23.00 -8.75
CA LEU A 292 19.40 23.43 -9.32
C LEU A 292 19.49 23.59 -10.84
N LYS A 293 18.44 23.18 -11.55
CA LYS A 293 18.25 23.51 -12.97
C LYS A 293 18.22 25.04 -13.11
N LYS A 294 19.11 25.57 -13.95
CA LYS A 294 19.33 27.01 -14.13
C LYS A 294 18.26 27.69 -14.98
N THR A 295 17.43 26.93 -15.68
CA THR A 295 16.37 27.46 -16.53
C THR A 295 14.97 27.15 -15.99
N ARG A 296 13.99 27.93 -16.40
CA ARG A 296 12.56 27.75 -16.12
C ARG A 296 11.76 28.05 -17.39
N ARG A 297 10.66 27.34 -17.59
CA ARG A 297 9.65 27.69 -18.61
C ARG A 297 8.67 28.71 -18.06
N THR A 298 8.48 29.81 -18.78
CA THR A 298 7.51 30.86 -18.49
C THR A 298 6.74 31.16 -19.76
N LYS A 299 5.41 31.01 -19.75
CA LYS A 299 4.55 31.15 -20.95
C LYS A 299 5.06 30.32 -22.16
N GLY A 300 5.54 29.10 -21.91
CA GLY A 300 6.04 28.19 -22.95
C GLY A 300 7.51 28.38 -23.35
N VAL A 301 8.12 29.53 -23.06
CA VAL A 301 9.52 29.83 -23.43
C VAL A 301 10.48 29.49 -22.28
N GLU A 302 11.60 28.84 -22.59
CA GLU A 302 12.65 28.55 -21.62
C GLU A 302 13.57 29.77 -21.45
N ARG A 303 13.73 30.24 -20.20
CA ARG A 303 14.63 31.34 -19.84
C ARG A 303 15.54 30.95 -18.69
N VAL A 304 16.68 31.65 -18.57
CA VAL A 304 17.60 31.51 -17.42
C VAL A 304 16.99 32.16 -16.18
N LYS A 305 17.15 31.50 -15.02
CA LYS A 305 16.74 32.01 -13.71
C LYS A 305 17.75 33.03 -13.22
N THR A 306 17.25 34.11 -12.64
CA THR A 306 18.07 35.10 -11.91
C THR A 306 18.72 34.50 -10.67
N ALA A 307 19.77 35.14 -10.15
CA ALA A 307 20.41 34.74 -8.91
C ALA A 307 19.43 34.72 -7.72
N ALA A 308 18.52 35.71 -7.64
CA ALA A 308 17.48 35.78 -6.63
C ALA A 308 16.47 34.63 -6.74
N GLU A 309 16.01 34.28 -7.95
CA GLU A 309 15.12 33.13 -8.17
C GLU A 309 15.79 31.82 -7.74
N LEU A 310 17.07 31.62 -8.08
CA LEU A 310 17.84 30.44 -7.68
C LEU A 310 18.01 30.36 -6.15
N ARG A 311 18.33 31.47 -5.50
CA ARG A 311 18.48 31.57 -4.04
C ARG A 311 17.16 31.28 -3.34
N CYS A 312 16.06 31.87 -3.81
CA CYS A 312 14.71 31.64 -3.26
C CYS A 312 14.29 30.16 -3.41
N GLU A 313 14.47 29.57 -4.60
CA GLU A 313 14.15 28.15 -4.83
C GLU A 313 15.02 27.22 -3.97
N ALA A 314 16.30 27.52 -3.81
CA ALA A 314 17.21 26.78 -2.95
C ALA A 314 16.77 26.83 -1.48
N LYS A 315 16.54 28.04 -0.95
CA LYS A 315 16.04 28.25 0.42
C LYS A 315 14.72 27.50 0.65
N GLN A 316 13.75 27.63 -0.25
CA GLN A 316 12.47 26.94 -0.15
C GLN A 316 12.61 25.41 -0.14
N LYS A 317 13.46 24.84 -1.00
CA LYS A 317 13.69 23.39 -1.08
C LYS A 317 14.42 22.87 0.17
N LEU A 318 15.40 23.61 0.68
CA LEU A 318 16.11 23.26 1.92
C LEU A 318 15.18 23.35 3.12
N PHE A 319 14.46 24.46 3.27
CA PHE A 319 13.52 24.65 4.37
C PHE A 319 12.40 23.60 4.36
N ARG A 320 11.91 23.20 3.17
CA ARG A 320 10.97 22.08 3.05
C ARG A 320 11.59 20.75 3.51
N LYS A 321 12.86 20.49 3.20
CA LYS A 321 13.58 19.29 3.67
C LYS A 321 13.75 19.31 5.19
N MET A 322 14.16 20.44 5.76
CA MET A 322 14.27 20.63 7.21
C MET A 322 12.91 20.44 7.89
N ALA A 323 11.84 21.00 7.32
CA ALA A 323 10.48 20.88 7.87
C ALA A 323 10.00 19.42 7.91
N TYR A 324 10.38 18.59 6.91
CA TYR A 324 10.10 17.15 7.00
C TYR A 324 10.80 16.50 8.20
N ALA A 325 12.05 16.88 8.49
CA ALA A 325 12.79 16.32 9.63
C ALA A 325 12.26 16.84 10.99
N ALA A 326 11.74 18.06 11.02
CA ALA A 326 11.29 18.74 12.24
C ALA A 326 9.87 18.35 12.71
N ALA A 327 9.14 17.53 11.95
CA ALA A 327 7.79 17.10 12.33
C ALA A 327 7.55 15.60 12.05
N PRO A 328 6.82 14.91 12.94
CA PRO A 328 6.45 13.51 12.73
C PRO A 328 5.54 13.35 11.50
N ARG A 329 5.55 12.16 10.91
CA ARG A 329 4.62 11.79 9.83
C ARG A 329 3.48 10.98 10.41
N TYR A 330 2.29 11.54 10.40
CA TYR A 330 1.08 10.80 10.69
C TYR A 330 0.48 10.17 9.43
N SER A 331 -0.49 9.30 9.65
CA SER A 331 -1.30 8.68 8.60
C SER A 331 -2.69 8.39 9.16
N LEU A 332 -3.67 8.13 8.30
CA LEU A 332 -5.00 7.67 8.76
C LEU A 332 -4.90 6.41 9.64
N TYR A 333 -3.90 5.56 9.40
CA TYR A 333 -3.67 4.37 10.21
C TYR A 333 -3.14 4.72 11.61
N SER A 334 -2.33 5.77 11.73
CA SER A 334 -1.89 6.32 13.02
C SER A 334 -3.08 6.86 13.82
N LEU A 335 -4.03 7.53 13.16
CA LEU A 335 -5.26 8.01 13.81
C LEU A 335 -6.11 6.86 14.36
N ARG A 336 -6.30 5.80 13.55
CA ARG A 336 -6.97 4.58 14.00
C ARG A 336 -6.30 3.94 15.21
N HIS A 337 -4.97 3.85 15.20
CA HIS A 337 -4.23 3.32 16.34
C HIS A 337 -4.43 4.16 17.60
N SER A 338 -4.40 5.48 17.43
CA SER A 338 -4.56 6.43 18.52
C SER A 338 -5.96 6.39 19.12
N TRP A 339 -7.01 6.29 18.28
CA TRP A 339 -8.38 6.09 18.74
C TRP A 339 -8.49 4.88 19.68
N ALA A 340 -7.89 3.76 19.30
CA ALA A 340 -7.94 2.54 20.12
C ALA A 340 -7.14 2.67 21.41
N THR A 341 -5.96 3.30 21.39
CA THR A 341 -5.21 3.60 22.62
C THR A 341 -6.04 4.50 23.54
N ASN A 342 -6.67 5.55 23.00
CA ASN A 342 -7.49 6.47 23.77
C ASN A 342 -8.71 5.77 24.37
N ALA A 343 -9.42 4.94 23.59
CA ALA A 343 -10.56 4.18 24.08
C ALA A 343 -10.17 3.25 25.25
N LEU A 344 -9.04 2.54 25.13
CA LEU A 344 -8.51 1.71 26.21
C LEU A 344 -8.13 2.55 27.44
N LYS A 345 -7.47 3.71 27.25
CA LYS A 345 -7.12 4.62 28.36
C LYS A 345 -8.35 5.22 29.05
N SER A 346 -9.43 5.49 28.30
CA SER A 346 -10.72 5.88 28.86
C SER A 346 -11.43 4.71 29.58
N GLY A 347 -10.89 3.49 29.44
CA GLY A 347 -11.31 2.25 30.08
C GLY A 347 -12.50 1.55 29.42
N VAL A 348 -12.63 1.73 28.11
CA VAL A 348 -13.41 0.79 27.29
C VAL A 348 -12.65 -0.54 27.25
N ASP A 349 -13.33 -1.65 27.53
CA ASP A 349 -12.67 -2.95 27.57
C ASP A 349 -12.11 -3.36 26.20
N ALA A 350 -11.06 -4.19 26.22
CA ALA A 350 -10.33 -4.56 25.00
C ALA A 350 -11.18 -5.36 24.00
N LEU A 351 -12.18 -6.11 24.45
CA LEU A 351 -13.08 -6.85 23.56
C LEU A 351 -14.01 -5.87 22.83
N THR A 352 -14.61 -4.92 23.54
CA THR A 352 -15.44 -3.88 22.94
C THR A 352 -14.66 -3.03 21.96
N VAL A 353 -13.44 -2.60 22.30
CA VAL A 353 -12.55 -1.90 21.35
C VAL A 353 -12.28 -2.78 20.12
N ALA A 354 -12.07 -4.09 20.28
CA ALA A 354 -11.87 -5.02 19.17
C ALA A 354 -13.06 -5.05 18.21
N LEU A 355 -14.27 -5.15 18.76
CA LEU A 355 -15.52 -5.21 18.03
C LEU A 355 -15.78 -3.88 17.31
N LEU A 356 -15.61 -2.75 17.99
CA LEU A 356 -15.73 -1.41 17.41
C LEU A 356 -14.73 -1.18 16.29
N MET A 357 -13.50 -1.68 16.41
CA MET A 357 -12.49 -1.65 15.34
C MET A 357 -12.77 -2.66 14.22
N GLY A 358 -13.69 -3.60 14.42
CA GLY A 358 -14.02 -4.67 13.48
C GLY A 358 -12.91 -5.70 13.35
N HIS A 359 -12.12 -5.94 14.40
CA HIS A 359 -11.11 -7.00 14.42
C HIS A 359 -11.77 -8.37 14.39
N ARG A 360 -11.12 -9.32 13.70
CA ARG A 360 -11.57 -10.73 13.68
C ARG A 360 -11.29 -11.42 15.01
N ASP A 361 -10.19 -11.04 15.64
CA ASP A 361 -9.62 -11.73 16.79
C ASP A 361 -9.18 -10.64 17.79
N PRO A 362 -9.79 -10.61 19.00
CA PRO A 362 -9.41 -9.70 20.07
C PRO A 362 -7.93 -9.84 20.48
N ALA A 363 -7.30 -11.00 20.29
CA ALA A 363 -5.89 -11.19 20.58
C ALA A 363 -4.97 -10.29 19.71
N MET A 364 -5.48 -9.74 18.61
CA MET A 364 -4.78 -8.71 17.84
C MET A 364 -4.57 -7.45 18.69
N LEU A 365 -5.59 -7.00 19.44
CA LEU A 365 -5.45 -5.87 20.35
C LEU A 365 -4.49 -6.21 21.49
N ALA A 366 -4.64 -7.37 22.14
CA ALA A 366 -3.71 -7.76 23.20
C ALA A 366 -2.24 -7.73 22.74
N ARG A 367 -1.94 -8.26 21.54
CA ARG A 367 -0.58 -8.25 20.96
C ARG A 367 -0.03 -6.87 20.62
N VAL A 368 -0.91 -5.90 20.31
CA VAL A 368 -0.53 -4.53 19.91
C VAL A 368 -0.49 -3.58 21.10
N TYR A 369 -1.34 -3.78 22.11
CA TYR A 369 -1.54 -2.87 23.23
C TYR A 369 -1.01 -3.42 24.56
N GLN A 370 -0.20 -4.49 24.51
CA GLN A 370 0.47 -5.06 25.68
C GLN A 370 1.27 -4.00 26.46
N HIS A 371 1.77 -2.93 25.82
CA HIS A 371 2.49 -1.87 26.53
C HIS A 371 1.61 -1.11 27.54
N LEU A 372 0.28 -1.07 27.37
CA LEU A 372 -0.61 -0.44 28.36
C LEU A 372 -0.60 -1.20 29.69
N SER A 373 -0.39 -2.52 29.67
CA SER A 373 -0.22 -3.30 30.92
C SER A 373 1.08 -2.99 31.65
N HIS A 374 1.99 -2.24 31.03
CA HIS A 374 3.23 -1.78 31.65
C HIS A 374 3.09 -0.36 32.23
N SER A 375 1.94 0.31 32.06
CA SER A 375 1.66 1.60 32.70
C SER A 375 1.06 1.37 34.08
N PRO A 376 1.79 1.67 35.18
CA PRO A 376 1.31 1.41 36.54
C PRO A 376 0.02 2.16 36.87
N ASP A 377 -0.06 3.44 36.47
CA ASP A 377 -1.24 4.29 36.69
C ASP A 377 -2.49 3.71 36.02
N HIS A 378 -2.36 3.28 34.76
CA HIS A 378 -3.46 2.65 34.03
C HIS A 378 -3.92 1.35 34.72
N MET A 379 -2.97 0.51 35.15
CA MET A 379 -3.30 -0.74 35.83
C MET A 379 -3.95 -0.51 37.21
N LEU A 380 -3.53 0.52 37.94
CA LEU A 380 -4.15 0.92 39.20
C LEU A 380 -5.59 1.43 38.99
N GLU A 381 -5.83 2.28 37.99
CA GLU A 381 -7.19 2.73 37.64
C GLU A 381 -8.11 1.56 37.27
N GLN A 382 -7.61 0.57 36.50
CA GLN A 382 -8.40 -0.62 36.17
C GLN A 382 -8.71 -1.47 37.41
N ALA A 383 -7.75 -1.59 38.35
CA ALA A 383 -7.97 -2.31 39.60
C ALA A 383 -9.02 -1.63 40.47
N ILE A 384 -9.01 -0.30 40.58
CA ILE A 384 -10.02 0.48 41.30
C ILE A 384 -11.41 0.31 40.67
N ARG A 385 -11.52 0.45 39.34
CA ARG A 385 -12.79 0.24 38.63
C ARG A 385 -13.35 -1.18 38.75
N ALA A 386 -12.51 -2.18 38.95
CA ALA A 386 -12.97 -3.56 39.14
C ALA A 386 -13.68 -3.77 40.48
N THR A 387 -13.49 -2.86 41.45
CA THR A 387 -14.09 -2.92 42.78
C THR A 387 -15.19 -1.89 43.01
N ASP A 388 -15.22 -0.82 42.21
CA ASP A 388 -16.26 0.21 42.27
C ASP A 388 -17.45 -0.19 41.39
N ASN A 389 -18.52 -0.73 42.01
CA ASN A 389 -19.81 -1.06 41.37
C ASN A 389 -20.73 0.16 41.24
#